data_AF-A0AAN0K032-F1
#
_entry.id   AF-A0AAN0K032-F1
#
_cell.length_a   1.000
_cell.length_b   1.000
_cell.length_c   1.000
_cell.angle_alpha   90.00
_cell.angle_beta   90.00
_cell.angle_gamma   90.00
#
_symmetry.space_group_name_H-M   'P 1'
#
loop_
_entity.id
_entity.type
_entity.pdbx_description
1 polymer ?
#
loop_
_entity_poly.entity_id
_entity_poly.type
_entity_poly.pdbx_seq_one_letter_code
_entity_poly.pdbx_strand_id
1 'polypeptide(L)'
;MYLFLSLPQLKTLTKLLTSQVPLDEAHSLLEPLTRNKSTASVVKQVLQDFKLLERQLEKLQVLKKLKVLFSPGLVLNMAYFDGLIFSFCSLEESKKSRKGSSQLVLARGGQYNKLLESLREKRQVLSAPYSSPSSLPPLPSLSGVSFHEEVLVKVLCKTYVDTGQSPL
;
A
#
# COMPACT_ATOMS: atom_id res chain seq x y z
N MET A 1 6.64 23.73 -9.10
CA MET A 1 6.96 22.99 -10.35
C MET A 1 5.66 22.40 -10.88
N TYR A 2 5.08 22.99 -11.92
CA TYR A 2 3.86 22.46 -12.54
C TYR A 2 4.26 21.37 -13.53
N LEU A 3 3.83 20.12 -13.27
CA LEU A 3 3.96 19.03 -14.22
C LEU A 3 2.93 19.25 -15.35
N PHE A 4 3.37 19.78 -16.49
CA PHE A 4 2.57 19.77 -17.71
C PHE A 4 2.61 18.37 -18.32
N LEU A 5 1.63 17.54 -17.97
CA LEU A 5 1.37 16.29 -18.67
C LEU A 5 0.49 16.57 -19.89
N SER A 6 0.85 16.01 -21.04
CA SER A 6 -0.03 16.04 -22.21
C SER A 6 -1.30 15.20 -21.97
N LEU A 7 -2.39 15.50 -22.68
CA LEU A 7 -3.65 14.75 -22.58
C LEU A 7 -3.48 13.22 -22.73
N PRO A 8 -2.68 12.70 -23.69
CA PRO A 8 -2.39 11.28 -23.78
C PRO A 8 -1.67 10.72 -22.55
N GLN A 9 -0.69 11.45 -22.01
CA GLN A 9 0.04 11.04 -20.81
C GLN A 9 -0.87 11.01 -19.58
N LEU A 10 -1.76 11.99 -19.45
CA LEU A 10 -2.75 12.04 -18.38
C LEU A 10 -3.72 10.85 -18.45
N LYS A 11 -4.24 10.52 -19.64
CA LYS A 11 -5.14 9.36 -19.82
C LYS A 11 -4.45 8.04 -19.43
N THR A 12 -3.21 7.86 -19.86
CA THR A 12 -2.42 6.67 -19.52
C THR A 12 -2.14 6.59 -18.02
N LEU A 13 -1.75 7.71 -17.40
CA LEU A 13 -1.50 7.77 -15.96
C LEU A 13 -2.76 7.48 -15.16
N THR A 14 -3.89 8.11 -15.51
CA THR A 14 -5.18 7.84 -14.86
C THR A 14 -5.54 6.37 -14.99
N LYS A 15 -5.42 5.77 -16.18
CA LYS A 15 -5.70 4.34 -16.38
C LYS A 15 -4.83 3.46 -15.47
N LEU A 16 -3.55 3.78 -15.35
CA LEU A 16 -2.63 3.06 -14.47
C LEU A 16 -3.02 3.20 -13.00
N LEU A 17 -3.26 4.41 -12.52
CA LEU A 17 -3.60 4.68 -11.11
C LEU A 17 -4.97 4.11 -10.73
N THR A 18 -5.92 4.06 -11.65
CA THR A 18 -7.24 3.45 -11.41
C THR A 18 -7.24 1.94 -11.58
N SER A 19 -6.13 1.34 -12.06
CA SER A 19 -6.07 -0.10 -12.24
C SER A 19 -6.05 -0.83 -10.89
N GLN A 20 -6.80 -1.93 -10.84
CA GLN A 20 -6.70 -2.94 -9.80
C GLN A 20 -6.65 -4.29 -10.50
N VAL A 21 -5.55 -5.01 -10.32
CA VAL A 21 -5.33 -6.33 -10.92
C VAL A 21 -4.99 -7.34 -9.83
N PRO A 22 -5.25 -8.64 -10.04
CA PRO A 22 -4.67 -9.69 -9.20
C PRO A 22 -3.15 -9.52 -9.04
N LEU A 23 -2.61 -9.91 -7.88
CA LEU A 23 -1.19 -9.71 -7.57
C LEU A 23 -0.26 -10.35 -8.62
N ASP A 24 -0.60 -11.55 -9.07
CA ASP A 24 0.11 -12.32 -10.10
C ASP A 24 0.13 -11.64 -11.48
N GLU A 25 -0.83 -10.74 -11.75
CA GLU A 25 -0.89 -9.92 -12.97
C GLU A 25 -0.12 -8.60 -12.85
N ALA A 26 0.37 -8.23 -11.65
CA ALA A 26 1.09 -6.98 -11.42
C ALA A 26 2.35 -6.85 -12.30
N HIS A 27 3.01 -7.98 -12.56
CA HIS A 27 4.18 -8.06 -13.45
C HIS A 27 3.88 -7.51 -14.84
N SER A 28 2.78 -7.94 -15.46
CA SER A 28 2.36 -7.51 -16.79
C SER A 28 2.07 -6.01 -16.87
N LEU A 29 1.59 -5.42 -15.76
CA LEU A 29 1.30 -3.99 -15.66
C LEU A 29 2.60 -3.16 -15.55
N LEU A 30 3.59 -3.66 -14.81
CA LEU A 30 4.81 -2.92 -14.46
C LEU A 30 5.95 -3.13 -15.46
N GLU A 31 6.04 -4.30 -16.08
CA GLU A 31 7.12 -4.63 -17.02
C GLU A 31 7.30 -3.62 -18.16
N PRO A 32 6.24 -3.07 -18.80
CA PRO A 32 6.40 -2.03 -19.82
C PRO A 32 7.12 -0.78 -19.33
N LEU A 33 7.03 -0.46 -18.03
CA LEU A 33 7.67 0.71 -17.42
C LEU A 33 9.20 0.55 -17.29
N THR A 34 9.71 -0.67 -17.44
CA THR A 34 11.17 -0.94 -17.46
C THR A 34 11.85 -0.44 -18.73
N ARG A 35 11.08 -0.16 -19.80
CA ARG A 35 11.62 0.35 -21.08
C ARG A 35 12.12 1.79 -20.97
N ASN A 36 11.59 2.55 -20.01
CA ASN A 36 12.05 3.92 -19.76
C ASN A 36 13.30 3.90 -18.88
N LYS A 37 14.44 4.38 -19.43
CA LYS A 37 15.74 4.41 -18.76
C LYS A 37 15.71 5.11 -17.39
N SER A 38 14.88 6.14 -17.24
CA SER A 38 14.80 6.91 -15.99
C SER A 38 14.13 6.15 -14.83
N THR A 39 13.24 5.21 -15.14
CA THR A 39 12.47 4.44 -14.14
C THR A 39 12.88 2.97 -14.08
N ALA A 40 13.71 2.51 -15.02
CA ALA A 40 14.01 1.09 -15.20
C ALA A 40 14.59 0.41 -13.96
N SER A 41 15.53 1.05 -13.25
CA SER A 41 16.14 0.47 -12.03
C SER A 41 15.11 0.31 -10.92
N VAL A 42 14.32 1.35 -10.65
CA VAL A 42 13.28 1.37 -9.63
C VAL A 42 12.21 0.32 -9.92
N VAL A 43 11.72 0.28 -11.16
CA VAL A 43 10.68 -0.71 -11.54
C VAL A 43 11.21 -2.13 -11.44
N LYS A 44 12.46 -2.40 -11.85
CA LYS A 44 13.07 -3.73 -11.69
C LYS A 44 13.19 -4.14 -10.23
N GLN A 45 13.53 -3.22 -9.33
CA GLN A 45 13.56 -3.49 -7.89
C GLN A 45 12.16 -3.85 -7.37
N VAL A 46 11.16 -3.03 -7.71
CA VAL A 46 9.76 -3.28 -7.35
C VAL A 46 9.29 -4.65 -7.84
N LEU A 47 9.64 -5.05 -9.07
CA LEU A 47 9.32 -6.38 -9.60
C LEU A 47 10.00 -7.53 -8.82
N GLN A 48 11.21 -7.33 -8.28
CA GLN A 48 11.86 -8.32 -7.43
C GLN A 48 11.19 -8.40 -6.06
N ASP A 49 10.82 -7.25 -5.49
CA ASP A 49 10.13 -7.17 -4.21
C ASP A 49 8.75 -7.85 -4.29
N PHE A 50 8.03 -7.70 -5.42
CA PHE A 50 6.78 -8.42 -5.66
C PHE A 50 6.95 -9.93 -5.68
N LYS A 51 7.98 -10.45 -6.37
CA LYS A 51 8.27 -11.90 -6.37
C LYS A 51 8.56 -12.43 -4.98
N LEU A 52 9.25 -11.66 -4.15
CA LEU A 52 9.50 -12.03 -2.76
C LEU A 52 8.19 -12.02 -1.95
N LEU A 53 7.36 -10.99 -2.13
CA LEU A 53 6.08 -10.85 -1.46
C LEU A 53 5.13 -12.00 -1.81
N GLU A 54 4.98 -12.35 -3.09
CA GLU A 54 4.16 -13.47 -3.54
C GLU A 54 4.55 -14.79 -2.85
N ARG A 55 5.85 -15.11 -2.83
CA ARG A 55 6.37 -16.29 -2.15
C ARG A 55 6.06 -16.30 -0.65
N GLN A 56 6.15 -15.13 0.00
CA GLN A 56 5.83 -15.01 1.42
C GLN A 56 4.34 -15.19 1.68
N LEU A 57 3.47 -14.55 0.87
CA LEU A 57 2.02 -14.68 0.98
C LEU A 57 1.55 -16.11 0.70
N GLU A 58 2.19 -16.80 -0.24
CA GLU A 58 1.92 -18.20 -0.53
C GLU A 58 2.34 -19.12 0.64
N LYS A 59 3.55 -18.92 1.18
CA LYS A 59 4.04 -19.65 2.36
C LYS A 59 3.11 -19.47 3.57
N LEU A 60 2.57 -18.27 3.76
CA LEU A 60 1.61 -17.95 4.82
C LEU A 60 0.17 -18.36 4.49
N GLN A 61 -0.06 -18.97 3.32
CA GLN A 61 -1.37 -19.38 2.81
C GLN A 61 -2.39 -18.24 2.70
N VAL A 62 -1.93 -16.98 2.64
CA VAL A 62 -2.78 -15.80 2.51
C VAL A 62 -3.52 -15.85 1.19
N LEU A 63 -2.82 -16.19 0.10
CA LEU A 63 -3.40 -16.27 -1.24
C LEU A 63 -4.51 -17.32 -1.38
N LYS A 64 -4.59 -18.29 -0.45
CA LYS A 64 -5.67 -19.30 -0.42
C LYS A 64 -6.92 -18.79 0.30
N LYS A 65 -6.77 -17.82 1.20
CA LYS A 65 -7.83 -17.34 2.08
C LYS A 65 -8.37 -15.97 1.66
N LEU A 66 -7.53 -15.15 1.05
CA LEU A 66 -7.82 -13.77 0.72
C LEU A 66 -7.46 -13.49 -0.73
N LYS A 67 -8.34 -12.72 -1.40
CA LYS A 67 -8.03 -12.14 -2.70
C LYS A 67 -7.11 -10.93 -2.50
N VAL A 68 -5.90 -11.00 -3.05
CA VAL A 68 -4.91 -9.91 -2.99
C VAL A 68 -4.88 -9.20 -4.33
N LEU A 69 -5.06 -7.88 -4.30
CA LEU A 69 -5.07 -7.02 -5.47
C LEU A 69 -3.89 -6.05 -5.42
N PHE A 70 -3.21 -5.89 -6.56
CA PHE A 70 -2.26 -4.82 -6.77
C PHE A 70 -3.00 -3.57 -7.28
N SER A 71 -2.76 -2.43 -6.63
CA SER A 71 -3.32 -1.14 -7.02
C SER A 71 -2.24 -0.05 -7.00
N PRO A 72 -1.75 0.40 -8.17
CA PRO A 72 -0.77 1.48 -8.26
C PRO A 72 -1.28 2.82 -7.70
N GLY A 73 -2.60 3.03 -7.67
CA GLY A 73 -3.24 4.22 -7.12
C GLY A 73 -3.38 4.23 -5.61
N LEU A 74 -2.92 3.19 -4.91
CA LEU A 74 -2.93 3.18 -3.45
C LEU A 74 -1.85 4.14 -2.93
N VAL A 75 -2.25 5.41 -2.74
CA VAL A 75 -1.37 6.46 -2.23
C VAL A 75 -1.78 6.81 -0.81
N LEU A 76 -0.89 6.54 0.15
CA LEU A 76 -0.95 7.09 1.49
C LEU A 76 0.06 8.24 1.62
N ASN A 77 0.09 8.91 2.77
CA ASN A 77 0.93 10.10 2.98
C ASN A 77 2.42 9.81 2.71
N MET A 78 2.90 10.19 1.51
CA MET A 78 4.26 9.90 1.04
C MET A 78 5.38 10.58 1.86
N ALA A 79 5.02 11.48 2.78
CA ALA A 79 5.95 12.04 3.76
C ALA A 79 6.47 10.97 4.74
N TYR A 80 5.69 9.90 4.99
CA TYR A 80 6.03 8.88 5.98
C TYR A 80 6.31 7.53 5.34
N PHE A 81 5.57 7.14 4.31
CA PHE A 81 5.72 5.82 3.67
C PHE A 81 6.89 5.79 2.69
N ASP A 82 7.63 4.69 2.71
CA ASP A 82 8.82 4.46 1.89
C ASP A 82 9.02 3.00 1.44
N GLY A 83 8.06 2.13 1.72
CA GLY A 83 8.07 0.73 1.30
C GLY A 83 6.67 0.21 0.97
N LEU A 84 6.39 -1.04 1.35
CA LEU A 84 5.09 -1.68 1.11
C LEU A 84 3.96 -0.87 1.76
N ILE A 85 2.87 -0.67 1.02
CA ILE A 85 1.62 -0.08 1.50
C ILE A 85 0.49 -1.05 1.18
N PHE A 86 -0.42 -1.26 2.14
CA PHE A 86 -1.56 -2.14 1.96
C PHE A 86 -2.82 -1.60 2.63
N SER A 87 -3.96 -2.09 2.17
CA SER A 87 -5.27 -1.84 2.79
C SER A 87 -6.05 -3.15 2.83
N PHE A 88 -6.67 -3.43 3.98
CA PHE A 88 -7.66 -4.49 4.09
C PHE A 88 -9.02 -3.89 3.77
N CYS A 89 -9.74 -4.51 2.84
CA CYS A 89 -11.04 -4.05 2.39
C CYS A 89 -12.09 -5.15 2.56
N SER A 90 -13.27 -4.76 3.00
CA SER A 90 -14.48 -5.58 2.85
C SER A 90 -15.11 -5.31 1.50
N LEU A 91 -15.42 -6.37 0.77
CA LEU A 91 -16.24 -6.29 -0.44
C LEU A 91 -17.70 -6.27 0.01
N GLU A 92 -18.31 -5.09 0.01
CA GLU A 92 -19.76 -5.04 0.09
C GLU A 92 -20.35 -5.33 -1.29
N GLU A 93 -21.09 -6.43 -1.42
CA GLU A 93 -22.07 -6.59 -2.47
C GLU A 93 -23.24 -5.63 -2.21
N SER A 94 -23.09 -4.38 -2.62
CA SER A 94 -24.22 -3.46 -2.54
C SER A 94 -25.26 -3.89 -3.59
N LYS A 95 -26.44 -4.33 -3.14
CA LYS A 95 -27.60 -4.55 -4.03
C LYS A 95 -28.19 -3.26 -4.62
N LYS A 96 -27.70 -2.07 -4.20
CA LYS A 96 -28.28 -0.75 -4.52
C LYS A 96 -27.38 0.20 -5.33
N SER A 97 -26.09 -0.05 -5.50
CA SER A 97 -25.23 0.81 -6.31
C SER A 97 -25.31 0.44 -7.79
N ARG A 98 -25.89 1.31 -8.61
CA ARG A 98 -25.77 1.26 -10.09
C ARG A 98 -24.35 1.62 -10.59
N LYS A 99 -23.38 1.83 -9.68
CA LYS A 99 -21.99 2.20 -9.99
C LYS A 99 -21.01 1.45 -9.08
N GLY A 100 -20.80 0.17 -9.36
CA GLY A 100 -19.70 -0.61 -8.78
C GLY A 100 -19.84 -0.95 -7.30
N SER A 101 -19.16 -2.02 -6.89
CA SER A 101 -18.99 -2.41 -5.49
C SER A 101 -18.25 -1.32 -4.73
N SER A 102 -18.83 -0.83 -3.63
CA SER A 102 -18.14 0.06 -2.70
C SER A 102 -17.24 -0.80 -1.80
N GLN A 103 -15.92 -0.74 -2.02
CA GLN A 103 -14.95 -1.35 -1.10
C GLN A 103 -14.87 -0.50 0.17
N LEU A 104 -15.18 -1.10 1.33
CA LEU A 104 -15.00 -0.46 2.63
C LEU A 104 -13.62 -0.80 3.17
N VAL A 105 -12.81 0.21 3.45
CA VAL A 105 -11.48 0.02 4.04
C VAL A 105 -11.63 -0.27 5.54
N LEU A 106 -11.20 -1.47 5.95
CA LEU A 106 -11.22 -1.94 7.34
C LEU A 106 -9.96 -1.53 8.09
N ALA A 107 -8.81 -1.58 7.41
CA ALA A 107 -7.52 -1.25 7.99
C ALA A 107 -6.54 -0.82 6.90
N ARG A 108 -5.55 -0.03 7.30
CA ARG A 108 -4.45 0.40 6.43
C ARG A 108 -3.13 0.23 7.14
N GLY A 109 -2.10 -0.11 6.39
CA GLY A 109 -0.78 -0.27 6.94
C GLY A 109 0.30 -0.13 5.89
N GLY A 110 1.52 -0.24 6.36
CA GLY A 110 2.68 -0.20 5.51
C GLY A 110 3.96 0.03 6.30
N GLN A 111 5.03 0.26 5.54
CA GLN A 111 6.35 0.62 6.05
C GLN A 111 6.55 2.13 5.97
N TYR A 112 6.99 2.73 7.07
CA TYR A 112 7.11 4.18 7.22
C TYR A 112 8.41 4.61 7.90
N ASN A 113 9.56 4.17 7.38
CA ASN A 113 10.86 4.46 8.00
C ASN A 113 11.21 5.96 7.97
N LYS A 114 10.71 6.72 6.98
CA LYS A 114 10.88 8.19 6.92
C LYS A 114 10.36 8.90 8.16
N LEU A 115 9.36 8.32 8.84
CA LEU A 115 8.89 8.86 10.12
C LEU A 115 9.99 8.81 11.17
N LEU A 116 10.70 7.68 11.30
CA LEU A 116 11.82 7.54 12.23
C LEU A 116 12.98 8.47 11.88
N GLU A 117 13.29 8.61 10.59
CA GLU A 117 14.31 9.54 10.10
C GLU A 117 13.96 10.98 10.53
N SER A 118 12.73 11.43 10.27
CA SER A 118 12.28 12.78 10.64
C SER A 118 12.33 13.04 12.15
N LEU A 119 12.04 12.02 12.97
CA LEU A 119 12.11 12.12 14.43
C LEU A 119 13.56 12.17 14.92
N ARG A 120 14.45 11.39 14.30
CA ARG A 120 15.89 11.41 14.59
C ARG A 120 16.50 12.77 14.27
N GLU A 121 16.19 13.32 13.09
CA GLU A 121 16.62 14.66 12.67
C GLU A 121 16.16 15.73 13.66
N LYS A 122 14.85 15.74 14.00
CA LYS A 122 14.31 16.67 15.01
C LYS A 122 14.99 16.53 16.36
N ARG A 123 15.28 15.31 16.82
CA ARG A 123 16.00 15.08 18.08
C ARG A 123 17.41 15.65 18.02
N GLN A 124 18.17 15.41 16.95
CA GLN A 124 19.54 15.93 16.82
C GLN A 124 19.60 17.46 16.92
N VAL A 125 18.67 18.15 16.25
CA VAL A 125 18.54 19.61 16.31
C VAL A 125 18.30 20.09 17.74
N LEU A 126 17.53 19.33 18.54
CA LEU A 126 17.18 19.70 19.91
C LEU A 126 18.25 19.31 20.95
N SER A 127 18.99 18.21 20.76
CA SER A 127 19.83 17.64 21.81
C SER A 127 21.34 17.87 21.63
N ALA A 128 21.85 18.03 20.41
CA ALA A 128 23.28 18.28 20.17
C ALA A 128 23.54 18.65 18.70
N PRO A 129 23.60 19.95 18.34
CA PRO A 129 23.73 20.42 16.95
C PRO A 129 25.06 20.06 16.26
N TYR A 130 26.01 19.43 16.97
CA TYR A 130 27.34 19.09 16.47
C TYR A 130 27.60 17.56 16.40
N SER A 131 26.57 16.73 16.56
CA SER A 131 26.73 15.27 16.46
C SER A 131 26.77 14.84 14.99
N SER A 132 27.88 14.26 14.54
CA SER A 132 28.01 13.74 13.18
C SER A 132 26.94 12.65 12.92
N PRO A 133 26.15 12.72 11.84
CA PRO A 133 25.07 11.76 11.55
C PRO A 133 25.57 10.30 11.41
N SER A 134 26.86 10.11 11.13
CA SER A 134 27.55 8.83 11.01
C SER A 134 27.82 8.08 12.33
N SER A 135 27.57 8.71 13.49
CA SER A 135 27.81 8.08 14.81
C SER A 135 26.58 7.37 15.39
N LEU A 136 25.42 7.50 14.75
CA LEU A 136 24.18 6.92 15.26
C LEU A 136 23.96 5.50 14.74
N PRO A 137 23.38 4.60 15.56
CA PRO A 137 23.05 3.26 15.11
C PRO A 137 22.06 3.31 13.94
N PRO A 138 22.06 2.32 13.03
CA PRO A 138 21.06 2.23 11.98
C PRO A 138 19.64 2.21 12.56
N LEU A 139 18.69 2.85 11.87
CA LEU A 139 17.29 2.81 12.29
C LEU A 139 16.71 1.42 12.02
N PRO A 140 15.87 0.89 12.93
CA PRO A 140 15.10 -0.30 12.64
C PRO A 140 14.06 0.00 11.55
N SER A 141 13.65 -1.04 10.82
CA SER A 141 12.51 -0.96 9.91
C SER A 141 11.22 -0.78 10.72
N LEU A 142 10.41 0.22 10.38
CA LEU A 142 9.15 0.52 11.05
C LEU A 142 7.97 0.23 10.14
N SER A 143 7.14 -0.72 10.58
CA SER A 143 5.90 -1.09 9.91
C SER A 143 4.77 -1.18 10.92
N GLY A 144 3.55 -0.95 10.46
CA GLY A 144 2.37 -1.01 11.31
C GLY A 144 1.08 -1.03 10.51
N VAL A 145 -0.01 -1.32 11.22
CA VAL A 145 -1.37 -1.37 10.68
C VAL A 145 -2.30 -0.68 11.67
N SER A 146 -3.27 0.07 11.14
CA SER A 146 -4.30 0.75 11.91
C SER A 146 -5.67 0.34 11.37
N PHE A 147 -6.60 0.08 12.29
CA PHE A 147 -7.96 -0.36 12.00
C PHE A 147 -8.92 0.82 12.08
N HIS A 148 -9.86 0.90 11.15
CA HIS A 148 -11.03 1.76 11.26
C HIS A 148 -12.07 1.05 12.12
N GLU A 149 -11.94 1.18 13.45
CA GLU A 149 -12.76 0.46 14.43
C GLU A 149 -14.26 0.57 14.16
N GLU A 150 -14.77 1.77 13.88
CA GLU A 150 -16.19 1.97 13.58
C GLU A 150 -16.65 1.19 12.33
N VAL A 151 -15.82 1.15 11.29
CA VAL A 151 -16.13 0.43 10.04
C VAL A 151 -16.04 -1.07 10.26
N LEU A 152 -15.02 -1.51 11.00
CA LEU A 152 -14.83 -2.91 11.34
C LEU A 152 -16.01 -3.45 12.15
N VAL A 153 -16.44 -2.73 13.20
CA VAL A 153 -17.62 -3.11 14.01
C VAL A 153 -18.88 -3.17 13.15
N LYS A 154 -19.11 -2.18 12.28
CA LYS A 154 -20.27 -2.19 11.36
C LYS A 154 -20.28 -3.42 10.46
N VAL A 155 -19.13 -3.78 9.90
CA VAL A 155 -18.99 -4.96 9.03
C VAL A 155 -19.20 -6.25 9.82
N LEU A 156 -18.59 -6.39 11.00
CA LEU A 156 -18.76 -7.57 11.86
C LEU A 156 -20.21 -7.77 12.29
N CYS A 157 -20.88 -6.71 12.75
CA CYS A 157 -22.29 -6.76 13.12
C CYS A 157 -23.17 -7.19 11.94
N LYS A 158 -22.92 -6.66 10.74
CA LYS A 158 -23.65 -7.04 9.53
C LYS A 158 -23.41 -8.51 9.17
N THR A 159 -22.16 -8.97 9.17
CA THR A 159 -21.84 -10.38 8.92
C THR A 159 -22.51 -11.30 9.93
N TYR A 160 -22.52 -10.94 11.23
CA TYR A 160 -23.21 -11.70 12.27
C TYR A 160 -24.71 -11.83 12.00
N VAL A 161 -25.38 -10.74 11.61
CA VAL A 161 -26.81 -10.74 11.25
C VAL A 161 -27.06 -11.62 10.02
N ASP A 162 -26.18 -11.55 9.02
CA ASP A 162 -26.35 -12.27 7.74
C ASP A 162 -26.06 -13.79 7.86
N THR A 163 -25.12 -14.21 8.72
CA THR A 163 -24.68 -15.61 8.82
C THR A 163 -25.15 -16.34 10.07
N GLY A 164 -25.63 -15.62 11.09
CA GLY A 164 -26.03 -16.20 12.38
C GLY A 164 -24.88 -16.80 13.21
N GLN A 165 -23.62 -16.60 12.81
CA GLN A 165 -22.43 -17.10 13.51
C GLN A 165 -21.67 -15.97 14.19
N SER A 166 -21.36 -16.15 15.48
CA SER A 166 -20.46 -15.27 16.24
C SER A 166 -19.03 -15.36 15.69
N PRO A 167 -18.31 -14.23 15.49
CA PRO A 167 -16.93 -14.26 15.05
C PRO A 167 -16.03 -14.64 16.23
N LEU A 168 -15.77 -15.95 16.39
CA LEU A 168 -14.74 -16.50 17.27
C LEU A 168 -13.88 -17.49 16.49
#